data_AF-A0A1M6NQ75-F1
#
_entry.id   AF-A0A1M6NQ75-F1
#
_cell.length_a   1.000
_cell.length_b   1.000
_cell.length_c   1.000
_cell.angle_alpha   90.00
_cell.angle_beta   90.00
_cell.angle_gamma   90.00
#
_symmetry.space_group_name_H-M   'P 1'
#
loop_
_entity.id
_entity.type
_entity.pdbx_description
1 polymer ?
#
loop_
_entity_poly.entity_id
_entity_poly.type
_entity_poly.pdbx_seq_one_letter_code
_entity_poly.pdbx_strand_id
1 'polypeptide(L)'
;MEVLINEFREELDSFWKWEGLSSDEYERGEKYFKYEEFYYPNWNGLMQFADRAIEIIKTVEKSHALANLLLEVIAIDNENEITMEKCEQLLEIDAIRLLSEVAIKFPMYEARWQIAELIGRSDNDNCRRYLLDFVRDEHKYVQRRALISLSRIYPQKAEDISIEKLTDSDDYLRLVSIRILKELDSKYLPTAAKLLKNDTFKYVKEELELIKEDILNLGDAKGNFI
;
A
#
# COMPACT_ATOMS: atom_id res chain seq x y z
N MET A 1 -17.83 21.73 -11.64
CA MET A 1 -17.51 20.41 -11.08
C MET A 1 -18.15 19.27 -11.86
N GLU A 2 -19.46 19.28 -12.08
CA GLU A 2 -20.17 18.18 -12.77
C GLU A 2 -19.65 17.90 -14.20
N VAL A 3 -19.41 18.94 -15.00
CA VAL A 3 -18.82 18.80 -16.35
C VAL A 3 -17.48 18.06 -16.30
N LEU A 4 -16.58 18.46 -15.40
CA LEU A 4 -15.28 17.81 -15.23
C LEU A 4 -15.41 16.35 -14.83
N ILE A 5 -16.32 16.03 -13.90
CA ILE A 5 -16.55 14.66 -13.44
C ILE A 5 -17.02 13.78 -14.61
N ASN A 6 -17.91 14.30 -15.46
CA ASN A 6 -18.40 13.57 -16.62
C ASN A 6 -17.30 13.37 -17.67
N GLU A 7 -16.56 14.44 -18.01
CA GLU A 7 -15.43 14.35 -18.95
C GLU A 7 -14.35 13.37 -18.46
N PHE A 8 -14.03 13.39 -17.16
CA PHE A 8 -13.04 12.47 -16.58
C PHE A 8 -13.54 11.03 -16.61
N ARG A 9 -14.82 10.79 -16.34
CA ARG A 9 -15.41 9.46 -16.47
C ARG A 9 -15.40 8.97 -17.91
N GLU A 10 -15.75 9.81 -18.87
CA GLU A 10 -15.70 9.48 -20.30
C GLU A 10 -14.27 9.12 -20.77
N GLU A 11 -13.26 9.78 -20.20
CA GLU A 11 -11.85 9.46 -20.46
C GLU A 11 -11.46 8.08 -19.89
N LEU A 12 -11.87 7.77 -18.65
CA LEU A 12 -11.66 6.44 -18.06
C LEU A 12 -12.41 5.34 -18.84
N ASP A 13 -13.65 5.59 -19.25
CA ASP A 13 -14.41 4.67 -20.10
C ASP A 13 -13.67 4.43 -21.44
N SER A 14 -13.01 5.45 -21.98
CA SER A 14 -12.19 5.35 -23.18
C SER A 14 -10.91 4.53 -22.97
N PHE A 15 -10.26 4.67 -21.81
CA PHE A 15 -9.13 3.82 -21.41
C PHE A 15 -9.54 2.35 -21.33
N TRP A 16 -10.58 2.03 -20.57
CA TRP A 16 -11.08 0.66 -20.39
C TRP A 16 -11.49 0.03 -21.73
N LYS A 17 -12.17 0.80 -22.57
CA LYS A 17 -12.53 0.36 -23.93
C LYS A 17 -11.31 0.08 -24.80
N TRP A 18 -10.26 0.91 -24.73
CA TRP A 18 -9.02 0.69 -25.47
C TRP A 18 -8.29 -0.57 -24.97
N GLU A 19 -8.25 -0.76 -23.65
CA GLU A 19 -7.65 -1.93 -23.00
C GLU A 19 -8.39 -3.23 -23.39
N GLY A 20 -9.68 -3.11 -23.74
CA GLY A 20 -10.55 -4.24 -24.04
C GLY A 20 -10.99 -4.97 -22.77
N LEU A 21 -11.06 -4.22 -21.67
CA LEU A 21 -11.34 -4.67 -20.32
C LEU A 21 -12.28 -3.69 -19.62
N SER A 22 -13.26 -4.16 -18.87
CA SER A 22 -14.02 -3.30 -17.95
C SER A 22 -13.34 -3.21 -16.58
N SER A 23 -13.54 -2.10 -15.87
CA SER A 23 -13.08 -1.93 -14.49
C SER A 23 -13.56 -3.07 -13.57
N ASP A 24 -14.80 -3.53 -13.73
CA ASP A 24 -15.37 -4.67 -12.99
C ASP A 24 -14.68 -6.02 -13.29
N GLU A 25 -14.23 -6.24 -14.52
CA GLU A 25 -13.47 -7.46 -14.89
C GLU A 25 -12.04 -7.40 -14.32
N TYR A 26 -11.44 -6.20 -14.30
CA TYR A 26 -10.13 -5.97 -13.68
C TYR A 26 -10.18 -6.19 -12.17
N GLU A 27 -11.18 -5.62 -11.49
CA GLU A 27 -11.42 -5.81 -10.04
C GLU A 27 -11.49 -7.29 -9.66
N ARG A 28 -12.24 -8.09 -10.44
CA ARG A 28 -12.41 -9.53 -10.16
C ARG A 28 -11.15 -10.35 -10.43
N GLY A 29 -10.07 -9.74 -10.93
CA GLY A 29 -8.84 -10.43 -11.32
C GLY A 29 -9.05 -11.43 -12.45
N GLU A 30 -10.11 -11.25 -13.25
CA GLU A 30 -10.45 -12.17 -14.35
C GLU A 30 -9.51 -12.00 -15.53
N LYS A 31 -8.95 -10.79 -15.69
CA LYS A 31 -8.03 -10.40 -16.76
C LYS A 31 -7.02 -9.41 -16.22
N TYR A 32 -5.81 -9.48 -16.76
CA TYR A 32 -4.75 -8.50 -16.55
C TYR A 32 -4.67 -7.54 -17.73
N PHE A 33 -3.98 -6.41 -17.55
CA PHE A 33 -3.68 -5.53 -18.67
C PHE A 33 -2.91 -6.30 -19.76
N LYS A 34 -3.38 -6.13 -20.99
CA LYS A 34 -2.79 -6.63 -22.21
C LYS A 34 -1.60 -5.79 -22.65
N TYR A 35 -1.62 -4.50 -22.31
CA TYR A 35 -0.57 -3.54 -22.61
C TYR A 35 -0.18 -2.77 -21.35
N GLU A 36 1.05 -2.26 -21.31
CA GLU A 36 1.42 -1.25 -20.30
C GLU A 36 0.49 -0.04 -20.46
N GLU A 37 -0.01 0.50 -19.35
CA GLU A 37 -1.10 1.48 -19.31
C GLU A 37 -0.76 2.76 -20.08
N PHE A 38 0.52 3.15 -20.10
CA PHE A 38 1.00 4.34 -20.80
C PHE A 38 1.02 4.19 -22.33
N TYR A 39 0.73 3.01 -22.88
CA TYR A 39 0.44 2.85 -24.31
C TYR A 39 -0.96 3.34 -24.70
N TYR A 40 -1.81 3.67 -23.73
CA TYR A 40 -3.09 4.30 -24.01
C TYR A 40 -2.89 5.59 -24.83
N PRO A 41 -3.51 5.73 -26.02
CA PRO A 41 -3.23 6.86 -26.92
C PRO A 41 -3.46 8.25 -26.29
N ASN A 42 -4.35 8.35 -25.30
CA ASN A 42 -4.60 9.58 -24.57
C ASN A 42 -4.14 9.52 -23.11
N TRP A 43 -3.09 8.75 -22.80
CA TRP A 43 -2.51 8.64 -21.45
C TRP A 43 -2.24 10.00 -20.82
N ASN A 44 -1.61 10.92 -21.58
CA ASN A 44 -1.35 12.28 -21.09
C ASN A 44 -2.64 13.05 -20.77
N GLY A 45 -3.73 12.83 -21.51
CA GLY A 45 -5.03 13.42 -21.23
C GLY A 45 -5.63 12.88 -19.93
N LEU A 46 -5.60 11.56 -19.73
CA LEU A 46 -6.05 10.92 -18.49
C LEU A 46 -5.27 11.44 -17.27
N MET A 47 -3.93 11.53 -17.39
CA MET A 47 -3.08 12.07 -16.33
C MET A 47 -3.35 13.56 -16.05
N GLN A 48 -3.71 14.35 -17.07
CA GLN A 48 -4.14 15.74 -16.86
C GLN A 48 -5.47 15.83 -16.09
N PHE A 49 -6.40 14.90 -16.31
CA PHE A 49 -7.61 14.84 -15.48
C PHE A 49 -7.28 14.50 -14.02
N ALA A 50 -6.37 13.55 -13.78
CA ALA A 50 -5.89 13.24 -12.43
C ALA A 50 -5.24 14.45 -11.76
N ASP A 51 -4.37 15.19 -12.46
CA ASP A 51 -3.74 16.40 -11.95
C ASP A 51 -4.77 17.48 -11.59
N ARG A 52 -5.79 17.68 -12.43
CA ARG A 52 -6.89 18.60 -12.14
C ARG A 52 -7.72 18.13 -10.94
N ALA A 53 -7.94 16.82 -10.78
CA ALA A 53 -8.64 16.26 -9.64
C ALA A 53 -7.86 16.50 -8.34
N ILE A 54 -6.53 16.31 -8.35
CA ILE A 54 -5.64 16.59 -7.22
C ILE A 54 -5.73 18.08 -6.82
N GLU A 55 -5.60 19.00 -7.77
CA GLU A 55 -5.69 20.44 -7.47
C GLU A 55 -7.04 20.86 -6.90
N ILE A 56 -8.14 20.20 -7.32
CA ILE A 56 -9.47 20.48 -6.76
C ILE A 56 -9.62 19.88 -5.35
N ILE A 57 -9.25 18.61 -5.18
CA ILE A 57 -9.35 17.88 -3.90
C ILE A 57 -8.46 18.51 -2.82
N LYS A 58 -7.32 19.09 -3.21
CA LYS A 58 -6.43 19.88 -2.35
C LYS A 58 -7.14 21.07 -1.70
N THR A 59 -8.18 21.62 -2.35
CA THR A 59 -8.97 22.71 -1.79
C THR A 59 -10.12 22.19 -0.91
N VAL A 60 -11.07 23.05 -0.58
CA VAL A 60 -12.14 22.73 0.37
C VAL A 60 -13.28 21.89 -0.25
N GLU A 61 -13.29 21.71 -1.58
CA GLU A 61 -14.35 20.99 -2.31
C GLU A 61 -14.10 19.48 -2.28
N LYS A 62 -14.29 18.89 -1.09
CA LYS A 62 -14.15 17.45 -0.81
C LYS A 62 -15.20 16.63 -1.56
N SER A 63 -14.91 16.30 -2.80
CA SER A 63 -15.78 15.52 -3.68
C SER A 63 -15.41 14.04 -3.66
N HIS A 64 -16.30 13.21 -3.08
CA HIS A 64 -16.14 11.75 -3.13
C HIS A 64 -16.17 11.21 -4.57
N ALA A 65 -16.92 11.87 -5.47
CA ALA A 65 -16.96 11.47 -6.87
C ALA A 65 -15.59 11.67 -7.54
N LEU A 66 -14.94 12.82 -7.33
CA LEU A 66 -13.59 13.06 -7.85
C LEU A 66 -12.56 12.15 -7.17
N ALA A 67 -12.69 11.91 -5.86
CA ALA A 67 -11.81 10.99 -5.14
C ALA A 67 -11.89 9.57 -5.73
N ASN A 68 -13.08 9.06 -6.07
CA ASN A 68 -13.22 7.76 -6.72
C ASN A 68 -12.53 7.71 -8.09
N LEU A 69 -12.73 8.72 -8.94
CA LEU A 69 -12.08 8.77 -10.26
C LEU A 69 -10.55 8.88 -10.14
N LEU A 70 -10.06 9.65 -9.16
CA LEU A 70 -8.63 9.74 -8.89
C LEU A 70 -8.06 8.40 -8.40
N LEU A 71 -8.78 7.68 -7.52
CA LEU A 71 -8.37 6.35 -7.07
C LEU A 71 -8.33 5.33 -8.23
N GLU A 72 -9.22 5.45 -9.21
CA GLU A 72 -9.18 4.61 -10.40
C GLU A 72 -7.91 4.84 -11.23
N VAL A 73 -7.50 6.11 -11.41
CA VAL A 73 -6.23 6.41 -12.07
C VAL A 73 -5.04 5.92 -11.24
N ILE A 74 -5.06 6.08 -9.91
CA ILE A 74 -4.02 5.52 -9.03
C ILE A 74 -3.93 4.01 -9.22
N ALA A 75 -5.06 3.29 -9.30
CA ALA A 75 -5.05 1.85 -9.56
C ALA A 75 -4.47 1.50 -10.93
N ILE A 76 -4.77 2.27 -11.98
CA ILE A 76 -4.24 2.05 -13.32
C ILE A 76 -2.72 2.31 -13.36
N ASP A 77 -2.27 3.42 -12.77
CA ASP A 77 -0.87 3.88 -12.69
C ASP A 77 -0.07 3.20 -11.56
N ASN A 78 -0.37 1.93 -11.27
CA ASN A 78 0.21 1.23 -10.11
C ASN A 78 1.66 0.80 -10.31
N GLU A 79 2.13 0.64 -11.55
CA GLU A 79 3.52 0.25 -11.83
C GLU A 79 4.49 1.40 -11.56
N ASN A 80 4.10 2.63 -11.91
CA ASN A 80 4.95 3.82 -11.82
C ASN A 80 4.63 4.69 -10.61
N GLU A 81 3.47 4.52 -9.98
CA GLU A 81 3.00 5.25 -8.79
C GLU A 81 2.97 6.79 -8.98
N ILE A 82 2.98 7.31 -10.22
CA ILE A 82 3.17 8.74 -10.52
C ILE A 82 2.07 9.59 -9.86
N THR A 83 0.83 9.13 -9.96
CA THR A 83 -0.35 9.82 -9.42
C THR A 83 -0.34 9.80 -7.89
N MET A 84 0.10 8.70 -7.27
CA MET A 84 0.26 8.60 -5.82
C MET A 84 1.38 9.53 -5.33
N GLU A 85 2.52 9.58 -6.02
CA GLU A 85 3.62 10.50 -5.70
C GLU A 85 3.20 11.98 -5.81
N LYS A 86 2.39 12.32 -6.83
CA LYS A 86 1.81 13.67 -6.91
C LYS A 86 0.85 13.95 -5.74
N CYS A 87 0.06 12.96 -5.33
CA CYS A 87 -0.79 13.10 -4.14
C CYS A 87 0.06 13.35 -2.88
N GLU A 88 1.17 12.61 -2.71
CA GLU A 88 2.13 12.80 -1.61
C GLU A 88 2.70 14.23 -1.58
N GLN A 89 3.07 14.76 -2.75
CA GLN A 89 3.68 16.08 -2.87
C GLN A 89 2.70 17.25 -2.67
N LEU A 90 1.45 17.08 -3.09
CA LEU A 90 0.51 18.20 -3.26
C LEU A 90 -0.65 18.21 -2.26
N LEU A 91 -1.05 17.05 -1.73
CA LEU A 91 -2.23 16.97 -0.87
C LEU A 91 -1.89 17.21 0.59
N GLU A 92 -2.71 18.04 1.24
CA GLU A 92 -2.66 18.22 2.68
C GLU A 92 -3.42 17.11 3.42
N ILE A 93 -3.22 17.05 4.74
CA ILE A 93 -3.78 16.05 5.68
C ILE A 93 -5.28 15.76 5.45
N ASP A 94 -6.05 16.79 5.15
CA ASP A 94 -7.51 16.70 5.03
C ASP A 94 -7.98 16.12 3.70
N ALA A 95 -7.19 16.30 2.64
CA ALA A 95 -7.39 15.70 1.33
C ALA A 95 -6.95 14.23 1.32
N ILE A 96 -5.79 13.93 1.94
CA ILE A 96 -5.33 12.54 2.15
C ILE A 96 -6.36 11.75 2.96
N ARG A 97 -6.96 12.38 3.97
CA ARG A 97 -8.05 11.78 4.76
C ARG A 97 -9.27 11.42 3.92
N LEU A 98 -9.70 12.30 3.00
CA LEU A 98 -10.79 12.01 2.08
C LEU A 98 -10.46 10.82 1.18
N LEU A 99 -9.27 10.81 0.57
CA LEU A 99 -8.84 9.69 -0.27
C LEU A 99 -8.79 8.39 0.52
N SER A 100 -8.28 8.42 1.75
CA SER A 100 -8.23 7.26 2.64
C SER A 100 -9.62 6.73 2.98
N GLU A 101 -10.58 7.62 3.26
CA GLU A 101 -11.98 7.25 3.54
C GLU A 101 -12.64 6.53 2.36
N VAL A 102 -12.42 7.04 1.14
CA VAL A 102 -12.97 6.43 -0.07
C VAL A 102 -12.25 5.11 -0.39
N ALA A 103 -10.93 5.06 -0.20
CA ALA A 103 -10.09 3.93 -0.57
C ALA A 103 -10.39 2.64 0.21
N ILE A 104 -10.83 2.69 1.48
CA ILE A 104 -11.12 1.48 2.28
C ILE A 104 -12.06 0.51 1.56
N LYS A 105 -13.02 1.05 0.81
CA LYS A 105 -14.04 0.26 0.09
C LYS A 105 -13.84 0.30 -1.42
N PHE A 106 -12.72 0.83 -1.88
CA PHE A 106 -12.47 0.96 -3.30
C PHE A 106 -12.14 -0.41 -3.89
N PRO A 107 -12.76 -0.80 -5.00
CA PRO A 107 -12.70 -2.17 -5.53
C PRO A 107 -11.29 -2.64 -5.89
N MET A 108 -10.49 -1.76 -6.50
CA MET A 108 -9.16 -2.10 -7.00
C MET A 108 -8.14 -2.07 -5.85
N TYR A 109 -7.56 -3.23 -5.54
CA TYR A 109 -6.60 -3.35 -4.44
C TYR A 109 -5.32 -2.55 -4.73
N GLU A 110 -5.04 -2.28 -6.00
CA GLU A 110 -3.95 -1.44 -6.50
C GLU A 110 -3.98 -0.04 -5.90
N ALA A 111 -5.16 0.59 -5.89
CA ALA A 111 -5.32 1.87 -5.23
C ALA A 111 -5.20 1.74 -3.71
N ARG A 112 -5.78 0.70 -3.11
CA ARG A 112 -5.79 0.53 -1.65
C ARG A 112 -4.38 0.42 -1.07
N TRP A 113 -3.50 -0.38 -1.70
CA TRP A 113 -2.12 -0.50 -1.21
C TRP A 113 -1.33 0.79 -1.42
N GLN A 114 -1.57 1.52 -2.51
CA GLN A 114 -0.94 2.81 -2.78
C GLN A 114 -1.37 3.87 -1.78
N ILE A 115 -2.65 3.90 -1.39
CA ILE A 115 -3.14 4.79 -0.34
C ILE A 115 -2.58 4.40 1.03
N ALA A 116 -2.39 3.11 1.31
CA ALA A 116 -1.69 2.68 2.51
C ALA A 116 -0.22 3.14 2.51
N GLU A 117 0.47 3.10 1.37
CA GLU A 117 1.83 3.66 1.22
C GLU A 117 1.82 5.18 1.47
N LEU A 118 0.93 5.91 0.81
CA LEU A 118 0.76 7.36 0.94
C LEU A 118 0.61 7.78 2.41
N ILE A 119 -0.27 7.13 3.17
CA ILE A 119 -0.46 7.44 4.61
C ILE A 119 0.84 7.24 5.40
N GLY A 120 1.59 6.16 5.12
CA GLY A 120 2.85 5.86 5.78
C GLY A 120 3.97 6.83 5.45
N ARG A 121 3.97 7.42 4.26
CA ARG A 121 4.95 8.43 3.83
C ARG A 121 4.63 9.83 4.33
N SER A 122 3.36 10.19 4.44
CA SER A 122 2.93 11.52 4.90
C SER A 122 2.97 11.72 6.42
N ASP A 123 3.42 10.72 7.20
CA ASP A 123 3.42 10.70 8.68
C ASP A 123 2.11 11.23 9.31
N ASN A 124 1.00 10.84 8.70
CA ASN A 124 -0.30 11.43 9.00
C ASN A 124 -1.01 10.65 10.10
N ASP A 125 -0.81 11.09 11.35
CA ASP A 125 -1.43 10.50 12.54
C ASP A 125 -2.96 10.37 12.46
N ASN A 126 -3.62 11.33 11.81
CA ASN A 126 -5.08 11.33 11.66
C ASN A 126 -5.57 10.25 10.69
N CYS A 127 -4.70 9.75 9.81
CA CYS A 127 -5.01 8.68 8.88
C CYS A 127 -4.58 7.29 9.36
N ARG A 128 -3.89 7.16 10.50
CA ARG A 128 -3.47 5.86 11.08
C ARG A 128 -4.62 4.87 11.23
N ARG A 129 -5.83 5.34 11.52
CA ARG A 129 -7.03 4.48 11.62
C ARG A 129 -7.31 3.72 10.33
N TYR A 130 -7.05 4.33 9.17
CA TYR A 130 -7.28 3.71 7.87
C TYR A 130 -6.21 2.65 7.58
N LEU A 131 -4.96 2.84 8.01
CA LEU A 131 -3.97 1.76 7.97
C LEU A 131 -4.42 0.54 8.79
N LEU A 132 -5.09 0.74 9.93
CA LEU A 132 -5.64 -0.36 10.73
C LEU A 132 -6.79 -1.11 10.02
N ASP A 133 -7.47 -0.45 9.08
CA ASP A 133 -8.43 -1.11 8.20
C ASP A 133 -7.69 -1.87 7.08
N PHE A 134 -6.70 -1.25 6.44
CA PHE A 134 -5.92 -1.88 5.36
C PHE A 134 -5.07 -3.08 5.80
N VAL A 135 -4.56 -3.13 7.04
CA VAL A 135 -3.89 -4.34 7.57
C VAL A 135 -4.84 -5.53 7.74
N ARG A 136 -6.16 -5.29 7.69
CA ARG A 136 -7.22 -6.31 7.71
C ARG A 136 -7.91 -6.49 6.36
N ASP A 137 -7.39 -5.85 5.32
CA ASP A 137 -7.92 -5.93 3.95
C ASP A 137 -8.04 -7.39 3.48
N GLU A 138 -8.99 -7.69 2.61
CA GLU A 138 -9.11 -9.04 2.05
C GLU A 138 -7.89 -9.42 1.19
N HIS A 139 -7.26 -8.44 0.55
CA HIS A 139 -6.14 -8.66 -0.35
C HIS A 139 -4.81 -8.66 0.41
N LYS A 140 -4.07 -9.78 0.34
CA LYS A 140 -2.83 -9.97 1.10
C LYS A 140 -1.76 -8.93 0.77
N TYR A 141 -1.67 -8.48 -0.49
CA TYR A 141 -0.72 -7.45 -0.86
C TYR A 141 -1.01 -6.11 -0.16
N VAL A 142 -2.29 -5.74 -0.01
CA VAL A 142 -2.70 -4.54 0.74
C VAL A 142 -2.32 -4.69 2.21
N GLN A 143 -2.60 -5.86 2.82
CA GLN A 143 -2.20 -6.11 4.22
C GLN A 143 -0.70 -5.92 4.43
N ARG A 144 0.14 -6.46 3.53
CA ARG A 144 1.61 -6.34 3.60
C ARG A 144 2.06 -4.87 3.51
N ARG A 145 1.60 -4.14 2.50
CA ARG A 145 1.98 -2.72 2.29
C ARG A 145 1.50 -1.85 3.45
N ALA A 146 0.28 -2.07 3.93
CA ALA A 146 -0.26 -1.36 5.08
C ALA A 146 0.53 -1.65 6.36
N LEU A 147 0.96 -2.90 6.60
CA LEU A 147 1.74 -3.26 7.78
C LEU A 147 3.13 -2.62 7.75
N ILE A 148 3.77 -2.54 6.58
CA ILE A 148 5.03 -1.81 6.38
C ILE A 148 4.84 -0.31 6.65
N SER A 149 3.82 0.32 6.09
CA SER A 149 3.51 1.73 6.38
C SER A 149 3.24 1.96 7.87
N LEU A 150 2.51 1.05 8.50
CA LEU A 150 2.17 1.14 9.92
C LEU A 150 3.41 1.01 10.80
N SER A 151 4.42 0.24 10.42
CA SER A 151 5.67 0.13 11.21
C SER A 151 6.45 1.42 11.26
N ARG A 152 6.34 2.28 10.24
CA ARG A 152 6.97 3.60 10.19
C ARG A 152 6.28 4.59 11.13
N ILE A 153 4.94 4.66 11.06
CA ILE A 153 4.19 5.73 11.73
C ILE A 153 3.55 5.30 13.06
N TYR A 154 3.33 4.00 13.29
CA TYR A 154 2.81 3.46 14.54
C TYR A 154 3.50 2.15 14.95
N PRO A 155 4.82 2.18 15.26
CA PRO A 155 5.66 0.99 15.46
C PRO A 155 5.11 -0.01 16.48
N GLN A 156 4.62 0.48 17.64
CA GLN A 156 4.10 -0.40 18.69
C GLN A 156 2.91 -1.24 18.19
N LYS A 157 2.04 -0.66 17.37
CA LYS A 157 0.87 -1.37 16.86
C LYS A 157 1.25 -2.31 15.72
N ALA A 158 2.23 -1.93 14.90
CA ALA A 158 2.79 -2.81 13.89
C ALA A 158 3.52 -4.02 14.49
N GLU A 159 4.19 -3.86 15.64
CA GLU A 159 4.78 -4.96 16.40
C GLU A 159 3.72 -5.98 16.82
N ASP A 160 2.63 -5.51 17.47
CA ASP A 160 1.52 -6.37 17.90
C ASP A 160 0.93 -7.18 16.73
N ILE A 161 0.67 -6.51 15.60
CA ILE A 161 0.08 -7.13 14.42
C ILE A 161 1.07 -8.09 13.76
N SER A 162 2.36 -7.73 13.71
CA SER A 162 3.40 -8.61 13.19
C SER A 162 3.44 -9.92 13.96
N ILE A 163 3.33 -9.89 15.29
CA ILE A 163 3.27 -11.12 16.12
C ILE A 163 2.08 -12.01 15.71
N GLU A 164 0.91 -11.42 15.52
CA GLU A 164 -0.29 -12.16 15.06
C GLU A 164 -0.05 -12.80 13.68
N LYS A 165 0.57 -12.05 12.76
CA LYS A 165 0.76 -12.41 11.36
C LYS A 165 1.89 -13.39 11.09
N LEU A 166 2.71 -13.76 12.08
CA LEU A 166 3.73 -14.81 11.97
C LEU A 166 3.16 -16.20 11.61
N THR A 167 1.85 -16.41 11.75
CA THR A 167 1.18 -17.68 11.39
C THR A 167 0.22 -17.57 10.21
N ASP A 168 0.24 -16.43 9.51
CA ASP A 168 -0.65 -16.22 8.36
C ASP A 168 -0.31 -17.19 7.22
N SER A 169 -1.32 -17.64 6.49
CA SER A 169 -1.16 -18.52 5.33
C SER A 169 -0.32 -17.86 4.22
N ASP A 170 -0.26 -16.54 4.20
CA ASP A 170 0.49 -15.77 3.24
C ASP A 170 1.99 -15.68 3.62
N ASP A 171 2.82 -16.33 2.81
CA ASP A 171 4.27 -16.45 3.01
C ASP A 171 5.01 -15.11 3.16
N TYR A 172 4.64 -14.13 2.33
CA TYR A 172 5.26 -12.81 2.37
C TYR A 172 4.77 -11.99 3.56
N LEU A 173 3.54 -12.18 4.04
CA LEU A 173 3.08 -11.51 5.26
C LEU A 173 3.81 -12.03 6.49
N ARG A 174 4.12 -13.34 6.55
CA ARG A 174 5.03 -13.89 7.57
C ARG A 174 6.43 -13.29 7.47
N LEU A 175 6.98 -13.17 6.25
CA LEU A 175 8.28 -12.52 5.99
C LEU A 175 8.31 -11.06 6.46
N VAL A 176 7.33 -10.26 6.06
CA VAL A 176 7.22 -8.85 6.47
C VAL A 176 7.13 -8.75 8.00
N SER A 177 6.36 -9.63 8.63
CA SER A 177 6.18 -9.61 10.08
C SER A 177 7.49 -9.86 10.83
N ILE A 178 8.26 -10.88 10.44
CA ILE A 178 9.55 -11.16 11.11
C ILE A 178 10.57 -10.03 10.86
N ARG A 179 10.55 -9.41 9.67
CA ARG A 179 11.40 -8.24 9.37
C ARG A 179 11.06 -7.04 10.23
N ILE A 180 9.77 -6.72 10.38
CA ILE A 180 9.35 -5.62 11.26
C ILE A 180 9.76 -5.90 12.71
N LEU A 181 9.60 -7.13 13.21
CA LEU A 181 10.07 -7.47 14.56
C LEU A 181 11.60 -7.30 14.70
N LYS A 182 12.35 -7.60 13.64
CA LYS A 182 13.80 -7.38 13.60
C LYS A 182 14.14 -5.88 13.59
N GLU A 183 13.55 -5.11 12.70
CA GLU A 183 13.78 -3.67 12.54
C GLU A 183 13.43 -2.87 13.80
N LEU A 184 12.42 -3.32 14.55
CA LEU A 184 11.99 -2.69 15.80
C LEU A 184 12.77 -3.15 17.04
N ASP A 185 13.83 -3.97 16.87
CA ASP A 185 14.57 -4.60 17.97
C ASP A 185 13.63 -5.29 18.97
N SER A 186 12.59 -5.96 18.46
CA SER A 186 11.53 -6.53 19.27
C SER A 186 12.06 -7.58 20.23
N LYS A 187 11.68 -7.49 21.51
CA LYS A 187 11.94 -8.55 22.49
C LYS A 187 11.30 -9.89 22.11
N TYR A 188 10.33 -9.89 21.20
CA TYR A 188 9.66 -11.10 20.72
C TYR A 188 10.38 -11.78 19.55
N LEU A 189 11.38 -11.12 18.94
CA LEU A 189 12.13 -11.63 17.79
C LEU A 189 12.67 -13.06 18.00
N PRO A 190 13.29 -13.43 19.14
CA PRO A 190 13.75 -14.81 19.35
C PRO A 190 12.62 -15.85 19.35
N THR A 191 11.46 -15.48 19.91
CA THR A 191 10.28 -16.36 19.94
C THR A 191 9.68 -16.51 18.54
N ALA A 192 9.61 -15.40 17.78
CA ALA A 192 9.16 -15.39 16.40
C ALA A 192 10.06 -16.24 15.49
N ALA A 193 11.38 -16.11 15.63
CA ALA A 193 12.34 -16.91 14.88
C ALA A 193 12.20 -18.41 15.18
N LYS A 194 11.97 -18.77 16.45
CA LYS A 194 11.70 -20.16 16.85
C LYS A 194 10.38 -20.69 16.28
N LEU A 195 9.34 -19.86 16.19
CA LEU A 195 8.05 -20.22 15.60
C LEU A 195 8.20 -20.52 14.10
N LEU A 196 8.95 -19.67 13.38
CA LEU A 196 9.17 -19.80 11.95
C LEU A 196 10.31 -20.76 11.56
N LYS A 197 10.97 -21.44 12.51
CA LYS A 197 12.17 -22.27 12.25
C LYS A 197 12.02 -23.32 11.13
N ASN A 198 10.80 -23.78 10.89
CA ASN A 198 10.45 -24.81 9.91
C ASN A 198 9.63 -24.23 8.74
N ASP A 199 9.60 -22.92 8.58
CA ASP A 199 8.89 -22.27 7.48
C ASP A 199 9.42 -22.78 6.14
N THR A 200 8.51 -23.10 5.22
CA THR A 200 8.86 -23.65 3.92
C THR A 200 9.29 -22.56 2.93
N PHE A 201 8.86 -21.31 3.16
CA PHE A 201 9.12 -20.21 2.25
C PHE A 201 10.60 -19.82 2.27
N LYS A 202 11.20 -19.76 1.07
CA LYS A 202 12.64 -19.54 0.89
C LYS A 202 13.11 -18.26 1.59
N TYR A 203 12.40 -17.15 1.41
CA TYR A 203 12.82 -15.86 1.94
C TYR A 203 12.66 -15.74 3.46
N VAL A 204 11.68 -16.44 4.07
CA VAL A 204 11.60 -16.51 5.54
C VAL A 204 12.83 -17.25 6.08
N LYS A 205 13.22 -18.38 5.46
CA LYS A 205 14.43 -19.10 5.88
C LYS A 205 15.69 -18.23 5.78
N GLU A 206 15.85 -17.51 4.67
CA GLU A 206 16.97 -16.58 4.48
C GLU A 206 17.00 -15.49 5.56
N GLU A 207 15.85 -14.90 5.89
CA GLU A 207 15.75 -13.90 6.96
C GLU A 207 16.10 -14.48 8.33
N LEU A 208 15.69 -15.72 8.61
CA LEU A 208 16.03 -16.40 9.87
C LEU A 208 17.52 -16.69 10.00
N GLU A 209 18.23 -16.99 8.92
CA GLU A 209 19.69 -17.14 8.96
C GLU A 209 20.36 -15.79 9.27
N LEU A 210 19.93 -14.70 8.63
CA LEU A 210 20.45 -13.35 8.93
C LEU A 210 20.23 -12.98 10.40
N ILE A 211 19.04 -13.26 10.95
CA ILE A 211 18.74 -13.01 12.37
C ILE A 211 19.67 -13.81 13.29
N LYS A 212 19.99 -15.07 12.96
CA LYS A 212 20.93 -15.87 13.77
C LYS A 212 22.34 -15.28 13.74
N GLU A 213 22.81 -14.85 12.57
CA GLU A 213 24.12 -14.22 12.41
C GLU A 213 24.22 -12.93 13.24
N ASP A 214 23.18 -12.08 13.18
CA ASP A 214 23.12 -10.83 13.94
C ASP A 214 23.19 -11.08 15.47
N ILE A 215 22.48 -12.10 15.96
CA ILE A 215 22.51 -12.48 17.39
C ILE A 215 23.89 -12.98 17.83
N LEU A 216 24.55 -13.80 16.99
CA LEU A 216 25.89 -14.31 17.28
C LEU A 216 26.92 -13.17 17.35
N ASN A 217 26.89 -12.27 16.37
CA ASN A 217 27.80 -11.13 16.30
C ASN A 217 27.63 -10.16 17.49
N LEU A 218 26.40 -9.94 17.96
CA LEU A 218 26.12 -9.14 19.16
C LEU A 218 26.61 -9.81 20.46
N GLY A 219 26.62 -11.15 20.51
CA GLY A 219 27.16 -11.93 21.62
C GLY A 219 28.69 -11.79 21.73
N ASP A 220 29.39 -11.88 20.61
CA ASP A 220 30.85 -11.76 20.54
C ASP A 220 31.35 -10.35 20.86
N ALA A 221 30.62 -9.31 20.43
CA ALA A 221 30.93 -7.91 20.75
C ALA A 221 30.80 -7.59 22.26
N LYS A 222 29.87 -8.25 22.97
CA LYS A 222 29.71 -8.09 24.43
C LYS A 222 30.70 -8.92 25.25
N GLY A 223 31.34 -9.93 24.64
CA GLY A 223 32.36 -10.79 25.27
C GLY A 223 33.77 -10.21 25.33
N ASN A 224 34.05 -9.11 24.61
CA ASN A 224 35.39 -8.50 24.50
C ASN A 224 35.63 -7.31 25.45
N PHE A 225 34.76 -7.10 26.45
CA PHE A 225 34.95 -6.13 27.53
C PHE A 225 35.05 -6.83 28.89
N ILE A 226 36.07 -7.66 29.09
CA ILE A 226 36.49 -8.16 30.42
C ILE A 226 38.01 -8.11 30.53
#